data_AF-A0A940NMU3-F1
#
_entry.id   AF-A0A940NMU3-F1
#
_cell.length_a   1.000
_cell.length_b   1.000
_cell.length_c   1.000
_cell.angle_alpha   90.00
_cell.angle_beta   90.00
_cell.angle_gamma   90.00
#
_symmetry.space_group_name_H-M   'P 1'
#
loop_
_entity.id
_entity.type
_entity.pdbx_description
1 polymer ?
#
loop_
_entity_poly.entity_id
_entity_poly.type
_entity_poly.pdbx_seq_one_letter_code
_entity_poly.pdbx_strand_id
1 'polypeptide(L)'
;MDGKSHVIVGLFATGVTMYATKNDAMTIPLVVGAISSLVPDLDHQNSSLTKKVSTPLRVFFSFLFLSVSLFILIKTGNLVSSGSWVYAIALCLGFILCVSWLRNIKSILFLTGILISLIGWMFFYGSWSVVCIGLFIAVASRLKHRGLTHSVYFLGFWTGISYLLQKDIGVSGICLAGFVGYFSHLLGDNFLTKRRIKWL
;
A
#
# COMPACT_ATOMS: atom_id res chain seq x y z
N MET A 1 3.03 3.56 -18.63
CA MET A 1 1.74 3.59 -19.35
C MET A 1 0.66 4.10 -18.39
N ASP A 2 -0.63 3.86 -18.62
CA ASP A 2 -1.63 4.01 -17.55
C ASP A 2 -1.74 2.72 -16.73
N GLY A 3 -2.27 2.80 -15.51
CA GLY A 3 -2.36 1.63 -14.62
C GLY A 3 -3.16 0.46 -15.20
N LYS A 4 -4.14 0.74 -16.08
CA LYS A 4 -4.91 -0.32 -16.76
C LYS A 4 -4.03 -1.11 -17.73
N SER A 5 -3.19 -0.44 -18.50
CA SER A 5 -2.26 -1.10 -19.40
C SER A 5 -1.27 -1.96 -18.63
N HIS A 6 -0.76 -1.50 -17.48
CA HIS A 6 0.12 -2.30 -16.64
C HIS A 6 -0.56 -3.58 -16.13
N VAL A 7 -1.80 -3.48 -15.68
CA VAL A 7 -2.61 -4.65 -15.28
C VAL A 7 -2.78 -5.64 -16.42
N ILE A 8 -3.15 -5.16 -17.62
CA ILE A 8 -3.35 -6.03 -18.79
C ILE A 8 -2.05 -6.76 -19.16
N VAL A 9 -0.94 -6.02 -19.23
CA VAL A 9 0.37 -6.59 -19.55
C VAL A 9 0.83 -7.57 -18.46
N GLY A 10 0.62 -7.23 -17.18
CA GLY A 10 0.94 -8.11 -16.06
C GLY A 10 0.12 -9.40 -16.05
N LEU A 11 -1.18 -9.32 -16.31
CA LEU A 11 -2.06 -10.48 -16.49
C LEU A 11 -1.59 -11.35 -17.65
N PHE A 12 -1.31 -10.75 -18.80
CA PHE A 12 -0.87 -11.49 -19.98
C PHE A 12 0.48 -12.18 -19.74
N ALA A 13 1.47 -11.45 -19.24
CA ALA A 13 2.80 -11.99 -18.96
C ALA A 13 2.74 -13.12 -17.93
N THR A 14 1.93 -12.96 -16.88
CA THR A 14 1.73 -13.99 -15.87
C THR A 14 1.01 -15.21 -16.45
N GLY A 15 -0.04 -15.00 -17.26
CA GLY A 15 -0.79 -16.09 -17.89
C GLY A 15 0.06 -16.93 -18.83
N VAL A 16 0.86 -16.29 -19.69
CA VAL A 16 1.83 -16.98 -20.55
C VAL A 16 2.83 -17.77 -19.70
N THR A 17 3.31 -17.19 -18.61
CA THR A 17 4.26 -17.85 -17.72
C THR A 17 3.65 -19.06 -17.03
N MET A 18 2.44 -18.96 -16.48
CA MET A 18 1.75 -20.07 -15.82
C MET A 18 1.39 -21.19 -16.79
N TYR A 19 1.01 -20.84 -18.02
CA TYR A 19 0.79 -21.82 -19.08
C TYR A 19 2.08 -22.57 -19.44
N ALA A 20 3.19 -21.85 -19.62
CA ALA A 20 4.48 -22.44 -19.96
C ALA A 20 5.04 -23.35 -18.85
N THR A 21 4.78 -23.02 -17.59
CA THR A 21 5.20 -23.84 -16.44
C THR A 21 4.24 -24.97 -16.09
N LYS A 22 3.13 -25.12 -16.84
CA LYS A 22 2.06 -26.11 -16.60
C LYS A 22 1.55 -26.05 -15.15
N ASN A 23 1.31 -24.85 -14.64
CA ASN A 23 0.83 -24.66 -13.28
C ASN A 23 -0.69 -24.88 -13.20
N ASP A 24 -1.11 -25.85 -12.40
CA ASP A 24 -2.51 -26.22 -12.22
C ASP A 24 -3.34 -25.13 -11.50
N ALA A 25 -2.70 -24.28 -10.71
CA ALA A 25 -3.35 -23.27 -9.87
C ALA A 25 -3.44 -21.88 -10.52
N MET A 26 -3.71 -21.80 -11.83
CA MET A 26 -3.55 -20.59 -12.65
C MET A 26 -4.25 -19.31 -12.12
N THR A 27 -5.42 -19.43 -11.49
CA THR A 27 -6.23 -18.27 -11.07
C THR A 27 -5.54 -17.37 -10.04
N ILE A 28 -4.90 -17.95 -9.01
CA ILE A 28 -4.30 -17.18 -7.91
C ILE A 28 -3.05 -16.42 -8.39
N PRO A 29 -2.07 -17.05 -9.07
CA PRO A 29 -0.94 -16.36 -9.67
C PRO A 29 -1.37 -15.27 -10.65
N LEU A 30 -2.42 -15.45 -11.45
CA LEU A 30 -2.92 -14.38 -12.35
C LEU A 30 -3.34 -13.12 -11.57
N VAL A 31 -4.08 -13.28 -10.47
CA VAL A 31 -4.47 -12.16 -9.60
C VAL A 31 -3.23 -11.51 -8.97
N VAL A 32 -2.29 -12.32 -8.48
CA VAL A 32 -1.03 -11.83 -7.90
C VAL A 32 -0.22 -11.06 -8.93
N GLY A 33 -0.11 -11.55 -10.16
CA GLY A 33 0.60 -10.89 -11.26
C GLY A 33 -0.04 -9.57 -11.66
N ALA A 34 -1.38 -9.52 -11.73
CA ALA A 34 -2.15 -8.30 -11.95
C ALA A 34 -1.85 -7.25 -10.87
N ILE A 35 -1.93 -7.63 -9.60
CA ILE A 35 -1.65 -6.74 -8.46
C ILE A 35 -0.18 -6.30 -8.50
N SER A 36 0.75 -7.23 -8.72
CA SER A 36 2.20 -6.97 -8.72
C SER A 36 2.62 -6.00 -9.82
N SER A 37 1.91 -5.98 -10.94
CA SER A 37 2.11 -4.98 -12.00
C SER A 37 1.75 -3.55 -11.59
N LEU A 38 0.95 -3.35 -10.53
CA LEU A 38 0.60 -2.03 -10.01
C LEU A 38 1.45 -1.59 -8.82
N VAL A 39 2.19 -2.51 -8.21
CA VAL A 39 2.96 -2.26 -7.00
C VAL A 39 4.01 -1.15 -7.15
N PRO A 40 4.77 -1.04 -8.26
CA PRO A 40 5.74 0.04 -8.43
C PRO A 40 5.09 1.43 -8.36
N ASP A 41 3.84 1.55 -8.84
CA ASP A 41 3.07 2.78 -8.88
C ASP A 41 2.36 3.12 -7.56
N LEU A 42 2.55 2.34 -6.48
CA LEU A 42 2.02 2.68 -5.15
C LEU A 42 2.55 4.03 -4.63
N ASP A 43 3.67 4.51 -5.15
CA ASP A 43 4.24 5.83 -4.84
C ASP A 43 3.61 6.98 -5.66
N HIS A 44 2.76 6.66 -6.65
CA HIS A 44 2.13 7.63 -7.53
C HIS A 44 0.89 8.27 -6.88
N GLN A 45 1.05 9.52 -6.47
CA GLN A 45 0.04 10.28 -5.72
C GLN A 45 -1.25 10.59 -6.49
N ASN A 46 -1.23 10.48 -7.82
CA ASN A 46 -2.31 10.94 -8.71
C ASN A 46 -3.02 9.81 -9.45
N SER A 47 -2.94 8.56 -8.98
CA SER A 47 -3.75 7.49 -9.58
C SER A 47 -5.25 7.74 -9.31
N SER A 48 -6.09 7.45 -10.30
CA SER A 48 -7.56 7.57 -10.19
C SER A 48 -8.10 6.74 -9.01
N LEU A 49 -7.47 5.59 -8.75
CA LEU A 49 -7.82 4.68 -7.65
C LEU A 49 -7.49 5.30 -6.29
N THR A 50 -6.29 5.89 -6.15
CA THR A 50 -5.88 6.51 -4.89
C THR A 50 -6.81 7.67 -4.53
N LYS A 51 -7.25 8.46 -5.51
CA LYS A 51 -8.22 9.56 -5.28
C LYS A 51 -9.59 9.06 -4.80
N LYS A 52 -10.11 7.96 -5.37
CA LYS A 52 -11.43 7.41 -5.00
C LYS A 52 -11.44 6.72 -3.64
N VAL A 53 -10.35 6.05 -3.27
CA VAL A 53 -10.22 5.36 -1.97
C VAL A 53 -9.86 6.32 -0.84
N SER A 54 -9.04 7.33 -1.11
CA SER A 54 -8.56 8.24 -0.06
C SER A 54 -9.62 9.21 0.46
N THR A 55 -10.63 9.57 -0.34
CA THR A 55 -11.71 10.46 0.12
C THR A 55 -12.57 9.86 1.23
N PRO A 56 -13.18 8.66 1.10
CA PRO A 56 -13.95 8.07 2.19
C PRO A 56 -13.09 7.75 3.41
N LEU A 57 -11.85 7.27 3.22
CA LEU A 57 -10.93 7.04 4.35
C LEU A 57 -10.60 8.33 5.12
N ARG A 58 -10.35 9.44 4.40
CA ARG A 58 -10.09 10.74 5.03
C ARG A 58 -11.29 11.21 5.85
N VAL A 59 -12.49 11.04 5.33
CA VAL A 59 -13.73 11.38 6.05
C VAL A 59 -13.91 10.49 7.27
N PHE A 60 -13.73 9.17 7.12
CA PHE A 60 -13.82 8.21 8.21
C PHE A 60 -12.85 8.52 9.35
N PHE A 61 -11.56 8.71 9.07
CA PHE A 61 -10.57 9.03 10.11
C PHE A 61 -10.83 10.39 10.76
N SER A 62 -11.35 11.38 10.01
CA SER A 62 -11.74 12.68 10.57
C SER A 62 -12.89 12.54 11.58
N PHE A 63 -13.91 11.74 11.26
CA PHE A 63 -15.01 11.45 12.18
C PHE A 63 -14.58 10.61 13.39
N LEU A 64 -13.71 9.62 13.18
CA LEU A 64 -13.19 8.79 14.27
C LEU A 64 -12.40 9.64 15.27
N PHE A 65 -11.52 10.52 14.79
CA PHE A 65 -10.75 11.41 15.65
C PHE A 65 -11.65 12.46 16.36
N LEU A 66 -12.68 12.97 15.68
CA LEU A 66 -13.70 13.83 16.31
C LEU A 66 -14.43 13.10 17.45
N SER A 67 -14.85 11.85 17.21
CA SER A 67 -15.54 11.02 18.20
C SER A 67 -14.67 10.76 19.43
N VAL A 68 -13.40 10.40 19.24
CA VAL A 68 -12.43 10.20 20.33
C VAL A 68 -12.19 11.50 21.10
N SER A 69 -12.03 12.62 20.41
CA SER A 69 -11.82 13.94 21.03
C SER A 69 -13.03 14.35 21.88
N LEU A 70 -14.24 14.16 21.38
CA LEU A 70 -15.49 14.40 22.12
C LEU A 70 -15.63 13.45 23.31
N PHE A 71 -15.29 12.18 23.15
CA PHE A 71 -15.32 11.20 24.23
C PHE A 71 -14.39 11.59 25.39
N ILE A 72 -13.17 12.02 25.08
CA ILE A 72 -12.21 12.52 26.07
C ILE A 72 -12.80 13.75 26.78
N LEU A 73 -13.33 14.73 26.04
CA LEU A 73 -13.95 15.92 26.62
C LEU A 73 -15.11 15.60 27.57
N ILE A 74 -15.98 14.66 27.19
CA ILE A 74 -17.13 14.24 28.01
C ILE A 74 -16.64 13.51 29.27
N LYS A 75 -15.69 12.57 29.13
CA LYS A 75 -15.16 11.80 30.26
C LYS A 75 -14.36 12.66 31.24
N THR A 76 -13.68 13.69 30.75
CA THR A 76 -12.91 14.61 31.57
C THR A 76 -13.70 15.89 31.89
N GLY A 77 -15.04 15.83 31.92
CA GLY A 77 -15.98 16.97 32.06
C GLY A 77 -15.70 18.00 33.18
N ASN A 78 -14.77 17.72 34.09
CA ASN A 78 -14.21 18.69 35.05
C ASN A 78 -13.27 19.74 34.42
N LEU A 79 -12.82 19.56 33.17
CA LEU A 79 -11.93 20.50 32.48
C LEU A 79 -12.62 21.83 32.16
N VAL A 80 -13.88 21.82 31.70
CA VAL A 80 -14.57 23.05 31.27
C VAL A 80 -14.95 23.95 32.46
N SER A 81 -15.20 23.35 33.63
CA SER A 81 -15.66 24.08 34.82
C SER A 81 -14.54 24.77 35.64
N SER A 82 -13.27 24.48 35.38
CA SER A 82 -12.14 24.85 36.26
C SER A 82 -11.06 25.75 35.61
N GLY A 83 -11.35 26.36 34.44
CA GLY A 83 -10.37 27.20 33.72
C GLY A 83 -9.49 26.43 32.73
N SER A 84 -9.91 25.23 32.31
CA SER A 84 -9.14 24.34 31.45
C SER A 84 -9.43 24.53 29.95
N TRP A 85 -9.81 25.74 29.54
CA TRP A 85 -10.04 26.13 28.13
C TRP A 85 -8.79 25.91 27.26
N VAL A 86 -7.60 25.93 27.87
CA VAL A 86 -6.33 25.57 27.22
C VAL A 86 -6.36 24.14 26.66
N TYR A 87 -6.98 23.17 27.36
CA TYR A 87 -7.07 21.79 26.88
C TYR A 87 -8.06 21.64 25.73
N ALA A 88 -9.17 22.39 25.76
CA ALA A 88 -10.11 22.43 24.64
C ALA A 88 -9.46 23.03 23.39
N ILE A 89 -8.69 24.11 23.54
CA ILE A 89 -7.92 24.72 22.44
C ILE A 89 -6.85 23.74 21.93
N ALA A 90 -6.12 23.07 22.83
CA ALA A 90 -5.12 22.07 22.45
C ALA A 90 -5.73 20.88 21.69
N LEU A 91 -6.93 20.42 22.09
CA LEU A 91 -7.69 19.39 21.38
C LEU A 91 -8.14 19.86 19.99
N CYS A 92 -8.66 21.10 19.88
CA CYS A 92 -9.05 21.69 18.59
C CYS A 92 -7.85 21.88 17.66
N LEU A 93 -6.71 22.36 18.16
CA LEU A 93 -5.47 22.47 17.40
C LEU A 93 -4.94 21.10 16.99
N GLY A 94 -4.98 20.13 17.90
CA GLY A 94 -4.66 18.73 17.62
C GLY A 94 -5.54 18.14 16.53
N PHE A 95 -6.83 18.43 16.54
CA PHE A 95 -7.79 18.07 15.49
C PHE A 95 -7.39 18.66 14.14
N ILE A 96 -7.14 19.97 14.07
CA ILE A 96 -6.77 20.64 12.83
C ILE A 96 -5.46 20.07 12.26
N LEU A 97 -4.45 19.86 13.11
CA LEU A 97 -3.17 19.30 12.71
C LEU A 97 -3.30 17.84 12.24
N CYS A 98 -4.03 17.00 12.97
CA CYS A 98 -4.25 15.59 12.64
C CYS A 98 -5.03 15.44 11.33
N VAL A 99 -6.16 16.14 11.19
CA VAL A 99 -6.95 16.15 9.94
C VAL A 99 -6.12 16.69 8.79
N SER A 100 -5.36 17.77 9.01
CA SER A 100 -4.49 18.35 7.98
C SER A 100 -3.42 17.36 7.52
N TRP A 101 -2.84 16.58 8.43
CA TRP A 101 -1.87 15.54 8.10
C TRP A 101 -2.50 14.36 7.36
N LEU A 102 -3.71 13.95 7.75
CA LEU A 102 -4.52 12.92 7.07
C LEU A 102 -5.07 13.39 5.71
N ARG A 103 -4.95 14.68 5.35
CA ARG A 103 -5.19 15.12 3.97
C ARG A 103 -4.12 14.61 3.00
N ASN A 104 -2.92 14.27 3.47
CA ASN A 104 -1.88 13.75 2.60
C ASN A 104 -2.08 12.26 2.34
N ILE A 105 -2.29 11.90 1.07
CA ILE A 105 -2.50 10.53 0.63
C ILE A 105 -1.34 9.60 0.98
N LYS A 106 -0.11 10.14 1.02
CA LYS A 106 1.09 9.43 1.45
C LYS A 106 1.06 9.07 2.93
N SER A 107 0.48 9.92 3.76
CA SER A 107 0.31 9.64 5.19
C SER A 107 -0.72 8.54 5.42
N ILE A 108 -1.82 8.54 4.65
CA ILE A 108 -2.82 7.47 4.72
C ILE A 108 -2.20 6.13 4.34
N LEU A 109 -1.54 6.04 3.17
CA LEU A 109 -0.89 4.80 2.72
C LEU A 109 0.18 4.32 3.71
N PHE A 110 0.95 5.25 4.29
CA PHE A 110 1.92 4.95 5.33
C PHE A 110 1.28 4.30 6.56
N LEU A 111 0.22 4.93 7.10
CA LEU A 111 -0.50 4.43 8.27
C LEU A 111 -1.20 3.10 7.97
N THR A 112 -1.79 2.94 6.79
CA THR A 112 -2.40 1.68 6.35
C THR A 112 -1.37 0.56 6.27
N GLY A 113 -0.17 0.83 5.72
CA GLY A 113 0.91 -0.15 5.69
C GLY A 113 1.38 -0.57 7.09
N ILE A 114 1.54 0.39 8.02
CA ILE A 114 1.85 0.10 9.43
C ILE A 114 0.73 -0.73 10.06
N LEU A 115 -0.53 -0.36 9.86
CA LEU A 115 -1.67 -1.08 10.41
C LEU A 115 -1.72 -2.53 9.91
N ILE A 116 -1.54 -2.76 8.61
CA ILE A 116 -1.45 -4.11 8.03
C ILE A 116 -0.30 -4.88 8.67
N SER A 117 0.84 -4.24 8.89
CA SER A 117 2.01 -4.89 9.51
C SER A 117 1.73 -5.31 10.95
N LEU A 118 1.09 -4.42 11.74
CA LEU A 118 0.70 -4.69 13.12
C LEU A 118 -0.35 -5.79 13.20
N ILE A 119 -1.35 -5.79 12.31
CA ILE A 119 -2.36 -6.84 12.23
C ILE A 119 -1.70 -8.17 11.86
N GLY A 120 -0.81 -8.18 10.87
CA GLY A 120 -0.02 -9.36 10.49
C GLY A 120 0.76 -9.93 11.67
N TRP A 121 1.44 -9.06 12.43
CA TRP A 121 2.20 -9.45 13.61
C TRP A 121 1.31 -10.03 14.72
N MET A 122 0.17 -9.39 15.01
CA MET A 122 -0.69 -9.76 16.14
C MET A 122 -1.58 -10.97 15.87
N PHE A 123 -2.11 -11.11 14.66
CA PHE A 123 -3.13 -12.11 14.33
C PHE A 123 -2.63 -13.23 13.42
N PHE A 124 -1.54 -13.01 12.68
CA PHE A 124 -0.99 -13.96 11.72
C PHE A 124 0.45 -14.34 12.08
N TYR A 125 0.67 -14.64 13.36
CA TYR A 125 1.98 -15.04 13.86
C TYR A 125 2.49 -16.27 13.09
N GLY A 126 3.65 -16.12 12.43
CA GLY A 126 4.24 -17.13 11.54
C GLY A 126 4.08 -16.84 10.04
N SER A 127 3.07 -16.07 9.63
CA SER A 127 2.85 -15.65 8.23
C SER A 127 3.46 -14.27 7.98
N TRP A 128 4.79 -14.26 7.86
CA TRP A 128 5.58 -13.03 7.72
C TRP A 128 5.27 -12.25 6.43
N SER A 129 4.63 -12.86 5.43
CA SER A 129 4.24 -12.18 4.20
C SER A 129 3.37 -10.95 4.46
N VAL A 130 2.37 -11.04 5.35
CA VAL A 130 1.45 -9.95 5.68
C VAL A 130 2.20 -8.77 6.30
N VAL A 131 3.14 -9.07 7.21
CA VAL A 131 3.99 -8.07 7.86
C VAL A 131 4.86 -7.36 6.81
N CYS A 132 5.53 -8.12 5.93
CA CYS A 132 6.39 -7.56 4.91
C CYS A 132 5.61 -6.74 3.86
N ILE A 133 4.40 -7.17 3.47
CA ILE A 133 3.52 -6.41 2.56
C ILE A 133 3.17 -5.05 3.19
N GLY A 134 2.76 -5.03 4.45
CA GLY A 134 2.42 -3.79 5.16
C GLY A 134 3.62 -2.83 5.23
N LEU A 135 4.80 -3.34 5.61
CA LEU A 135 6.02 -2.54 5.67
C LEU A 135 6.43 -2.02 4.30
N PHE A 136 6.31 -2.84 3.25
CA PHE A 136 6.58 -2.43 1.88
C PHE A 136 5.69 -1.26 1.46
N ILE A 137 4.37 -1.35 1.69
CA ILE A 137 3.42 -0.26 1.38
C ILE A 137 3.80 1.00 2.16
N ALA A 138 4.13 0.86 3.44
CA ALA A 138 4.52 1.99 4.27
C ALA A 138 5.76 2.70 3.72
N VAL A 139 6.82 1.95 3.39
CA VAL A 139 8.05 2.50 2.81
C VAL A 139 7.78 3.12 1.44
N ALA A 140 7.09 2.40 0.54
CA ALA A 140 6.78 2.85 -0.82
C ALA A 140 6.02 4.18 -0.83
N SER A 141 5.09 4.39 0.11
CA SER A 141 4.31 5.63 0.22
C SER A 141 5.14 6.91 0.39
N ARG A 142 6.35 6.79 0.95
CA ARG A 142 7.25 7.93 1.23
C ARG A 142 8.32 8.13 0.18
N LEU A 143 8.46 7.20 -0.76
CA LEU A 143 9.42 7.31 -1.84
C LEU A 143 8.96 8.33 -2.89
N LYS A 144 9.94 8.79 -3.69
CA LYS A 144 9.68 9.62 -4.86
C LYS A 144 9.21 8.72 -6.00
N HIS A 145 8.17 9.15 -6.71
CA HIS A 145 7.69 8.44 -7.90
C HIS A 145 8.81 8.26 -8.92
N ARG A 146 8.94 7.04 -9.46
CA ARG A 146 10.03 6.61 -10.36
C ARG A 146 11.43 6.69 -9.74
N GLY A 147 11.50 6.57 -8.41
CA GLY A 147 12.73 6.41 -7.64
C GLY A 147 13.00 4.93 -7.35
N LEU A 148 13.18 4.61 -6.07
CA LEU A 148 13.57 3.25 -5.64
C LEU A 148 12.51 2.17 -5.95
N THR A 149 11.23 2.51 -5.96
CA THR A 149 10.12 1.61 -6.39
C THR A 149 10.23 1.18 -7.84
N HIS A 150 11.03 1.86 -8.65
CA HIS A 150 11.27 1.52 -10.05
C HIS A 150 12.71 1.00 -10.23
N SER A 151 13.22 0.26 -9.24
CA SER A 151 14.57 -0.33 -9.27
C SER A 151 14.53 -1.86 -9.19
N VAL A 152 15.61 -2.50 -9.62
CA VAL A 152 15.78 -3.95 -9.49
C VAL A 152 15.80 -4.37 -8.01
N TYR A 153 16.24 -3.50 -7.11
CA TYR A 153 16.24 -3.77 -5.68
C TYR A 153 14.83 -4.00 -5.14
N PHE A 154 13.87 -3.13 -5.49
CA PHE A 154 12.48 -3.28 -5.05
C PHE A 154 11.76 -4.43 -5.76
N LEU A 155 12.14 -4.77 -6.98
CA LEU A 155 11.72 -6.02 -7.62
C LEU A 155 12.17 -7.24 -6.80
N GLY A 156 13.43 -7.25 -6.35
CA GLY A 156 13.97 -8.31 -5.49
C GLY A 156 13.21 -8.43 -4.16
N PHE A 157 12.98 -7.30 -3.48
CA PHE A 157 12.18 -7.28 -2.25
C PHE A 157 10.76 -7.79 -2.48
N TRP A 158 10.08 -7.32 -3.53
CA TRP A 158 8.72 -7.75 -3.84
C TRP A 158 8.64 -9.23 -4.19
N THR A 159 9.64 -9.75 -4.90
CA THR A 159 9.75 -11.18 -5.20
C THR A 159 9.95 -12.00 -3.93
N GLY A 160 10.79 -11.54 -2.99
CA GLY A 160 10.95 -12.16 -1.68
C GLY A 160 9.65 -12.19 -0.88
N ILE A 161 8.88 -11.09 -0.89
CA ILE A 161 7.54 -11.03 -0.28
C ILE A 161 6.59 -12.04 -0.94
N SER A 162 6.61 -12.12 -2.28
CA SER A 162 5.78 -13.06 -3.04
C SER A 162 6.15 -14.52 -2.76
N TYR A 163 7.43 -14.80 -2.48
CA TYR A 163 7.89 -16.11 -2.02
C TYR A 163 7.38 -16.47 -0.61
N LEU A 164 7.41 -15.51 0.33
CA LEU A 164 6.80 -15.72 1.65
C LEU A 164 5.30 -15.96 1.52
N LEU A 165 4.61 -15.18 0.69
CA LEU A 165 3.18 -15.35 0.43
C LEU A 165 2.87 -16.73 -0.17
N GLN A 166 3.73 -17.21 -1.08
CA GLN A 166 3.63 -18.56 -1.63
C GLN A 166 3.75 -19.64 -0.55
N LYS A 167 4.67 -19.47 0.41
CA LYS A 167 4.80 -20.41 1.54
C LYS A 167 3.60 -20.37 2.47
N ASP A 168 3.09 -19.19 2.77
CA ASP A 168 1.97 -19.01 3.71
C ASP A 168 0.65 -19.55 3.14
N ILE A 169 0.42 -19.41 1.82
CA ILE A 169 -0.81 -19.87 1.15
C ILE A 169 -0.68 -21.31 0.63
N GLY A 170 0.54 -21.80 0.37
CA GLY A 170 0.79 -23.14 -0.16
C GLY A 170 0.47 -23.30 -1.65
N VAL A 171 0.24 -22.21 -2.39
CA VAL A 171 -0.11 -22.23 -3.82
C VAL A 171 1.11 -21.91 -4.68
N SER A 172 1.50 -22.87 -5.52
CA SER A 172 2.66 -22.72 -6.40
C SER A 172 2.47 -21.60 -7.44
N GLY A 173 3.57 -20.95 -7.84
CA GLY A 173 3.56 -19.94 -8.91
C GLY A 173 3.32 -18.50 -8.47
N ILE A 174 2.92 -18.26 -7.21
CA ILE A 174 2.75 -16.89 -6.66
C ILE A 174 4.05 -16.09 -6.74
N CYS A 175 5.19 -16.69 -6.37
CA CYS A 175 6.50 -16.02 -6.44
C CYS A 175 6.84 -15.58 -7.87
N LEU A 176 6.67 -16.51 -8.82
CA LEU A 176 6.97 -16.26 -10.23
C LEU A 176 6.01 -15.22 -10.83
N ALA A 177 4.73 -15.28 -10.48
CA ALA A 177 3.75 -14.27 -10.87
C ALA A 177 4.06 -12.89 -10.28
N GLY A 178 4.49 -12.83 -9.02
CA GLY A 178 4.91 -11.60 -8.37
C GLY A 178 6.10 -10.96 -9.09
N PHE A 179 7.11 -11.75 -9.41
CA PHE A 179 8.27 -11.33 -10.19
C PHE A 179 7.87 -10.83 -11.59
N VAL A 180 7.16 -11.66 -12.36
CA VAL A 180 6.81 -11.35 -13.76
C VAL A 180 5.88 -10.15 -13.84
N GLY A 181 4.87 -10.06 -12.98
CA GLY A 181 3.96 -8.92 -12.92
C GLY A 181 4.71 -7.61 -12.65
N TYR A 182 5.55 -7.57 -11.61
CA TYR A 182 6.34 -6.39 -11.27
C TYR A 182 7.37 -6.04 -12.36
N PHE A 183 8.07 -7.04 -12.87
CA PHE A 183 9.07 -6.85 -13.92
C PHE A 183 8.45 -6.33 -15.22
N SER A 184 7.24 -6.81 -15.56
CA SER A 184 6.49 -6.31 -16.73
C SER A 184 6.17 -4.82 -16.63
N HIS A 185 5.92 -4.30 -15.41
CA HIS A 185 5.75 -2.86 -15.19
C HIS A 185 7.03 -2.09 -15.47
N LEU A 186 8.16 -2.54 -14.91
CA LEU A 186 9.46 -1.90 -15.13
C LEU A 186 9.84 -1.89 -16.62
N LEU A 187 9.62 -3.00 -17.32
CA LEU A 187 9.84 -3.08 -18.77
C LEU A 187 8.89 -2.13 -19.51
N GLY A 188 7.59 -2.15 -19.19
CA GLY A 188 6.60 -1.28 -19.81
C GLY A 188 7.00 0.19 -19.71
N ASP A 189 7.39 0.64 -18.52
CA ASP A 189 7.78 2.04 -18.35
C ASP A 189 9.17 2.36 -18.94
N ASN A 190 10.11 1.41 -18.99
CA ASN A 190 11.41 1.65 -19.59
C ASN A 190 11.37 1.69 -21.13
N PHE A 191 10.56 0.83 -21.76
CA PHE A 191 10.51 0.68 -23.22
C PHE A 191 9.44 1.57 -23.87
N LEU A 192 8.31 1.82 -23.20
CA LEU A 192 7.17 2.51 -23.81
C LEU A 192 7.02 3.97 -23.36
N THR A 193 7.86 4.45 -22.42
CA THR A 193 7.85 5.86 -22.00
C THR A 193 9.14 6.60 -22.34
N LYS A 194 9.01 7.87 -22.79
CA LYS A 194 10.14 8.74 -23.18
C LYS A 194 11.15 9.04 -22.05
N ARG A 195 10.78 8.84 -20.79
CA ARG A 195 11.66 9.01 -19.62
C ARG A 195 12.15 7.63 -19.17
N ARG A 196 13.43 7.34 -19.43
CA ARG A 196 14.08 6.10 -18.98
C ARG A 196 14.11 6.04 -17.45
N ILE A 197 13.77 4.87 -16.92
CA ILE A 197 13.93 4.56 -15.51
C ILE A 197 15.43 4.38 -15.22
N LYS A 198 15.90 4.94 -14.10
CA LYS A 198 17.21 4.58 -13.56
C LYS A 198 17.04 3.28 -12.78
N TRP A 199 17.45 2.18 -13.39
CA TRP A 199 17.37 0.84 -12.80
C TRP A 199 18.25 0.69 -11.54
N LEU A 200 19.22 1.60 -11.39
CA LEU A 200 20.21 1.72 -10.33
C LEU A 200 20.32 3.17 -9.86
#